data_AF-A0A0S2K6G9-F1
#
_entry.id   AF-A0A0S2K6G9-F1
#
_cell.length_a   1.000
_cell.length_b   1.000
_cell.length_c   1.000
_cell.angle_alpha   90.00
_cell.angle_beta   90.00
_cell.angle_gamma   90.00
#
_symmetry.space_group_name_H-M   'P 1'
#
loop_
_entity.id
_entity.type
_entity.pdbx_description
1 polymer ?
#
loop_
_entity_poly.entity_id
_entity_poly.type
_entity_poly.pdbx_seq_one_letter_code
_entity_poly.pdbx_strand_id
1 'polypeptide(L)'
;MKLQIFAGLSLLVSSFMAIGQDNDTKLILCKDCSYSESKKLAKKYAPPSQCYNSNLNGSLTSGTQTCHSSSRKVIIADVNGNNHHAFTVRHYNQGTAWLELAIESARLNTTDYEAIRRVNITADNLEKLASELENELKGAPLTGRGFVIHSSQHQGFSSDSQNAGSCPAYISDAFDAVYDGKTATRLSEAVNKKINRESKAPTKAFMVKSMNGDGFSVEVSGVSYSGSWKDVVRVFNTEIDWERRNPDAPASDIPDYKVVYGLTWNDRWGVIEVDVNPFLTVLGGVSLSGYGKAGKIQSLAPCVEREFDKYLRNKVTQSNNTSSGGDGWDNQECEKLYYWKDGTLAFTTVVPCQANN
;
A
#
# COMPACT_ATOMS: atom_id res chain seq x y z
N MET A 1 41.66 34.30 -43.63
CA MET A 1 40.90 34.45 -44.90
C MET A 1 39.48 33.95 -44.64
N LYS A 2 38.47 34.83 -44.80
CA LYS A 2 37.03 34.52 -44.75
C LYS A 2 36.60 33.83 -46.05
N LEU A 3 35.69 32.84 -45.97
CA LEU A 3 34.61 32.53 -46.94
C LEU A 3 33.81 31.32 -46.39
N GLN A 4 32.65 31.51 -45.76
CA GLN A 4 31.28 31.60 -46.32
C GLN A 4 30.70 30.32 -46.96
N ILE A 5 29.83 29.66 -46.17
CA ILE A 5 28.43 29.23 -46.44
C ILE A 5 28.08 28.70 -47.84
N PHE A 6 27.64 27.43 -47.89
CA PHE A 6 26.43 26.93 -48.59
C PHE A 6 25.97 25.68 -47.81
N ALA A 7 24.92 25.77 -46.99
CA ALA A 7 23.52 25.51 -47.35
C ALA A 7 23.31 24.10 -47.96
N GLY A 8 22.84 23.18 -47.13
CA GLY A 8 22.48 21.82 -47.50
C GLY A 8 21.63 21.17 -46.41
N LEU A 9 20.55 21.85 -46.03
CA LEU A 9 19.50 21.35 -45.15
C LEU A 9 18.78 20.20 -45.87
N SER A 10 19.25 18.96 -45.66
CA SER A 10 18.50 17.75 -45.99
C SER A 10 18.21 17.00 -44.70
N LEU A 11 17.35 17.61 -43.88
CA LEU A 11 16.57 16.90 -42.87
C LEU A 11 15.47 16.16 -43.62
N LEU A 12 15.79 14.98 -44.15
CA LEU A 12 14.79 13.95 -44.38
C LEU A 12 14.30 13.52 -42.99
N VAL A 13 13.29 14.23 -42.50
CA VAL A 13 12.45 13.79 -41.40
C VAL A 13 11.67 12.60 -41.93
N SER A 14 12.25 11.40 -41.82
CA SER A 14 11.49 10.18 -41.79
C SER A 14 10.64 10.25 -40.53
N SER A 15 9.42 10.76 -40.69
CA SER A 15 8.36 10.65 -39.71
C SER A 15 8.01 9.16 -39.56
N PHE A 16 8.85 8.43 -38.83
CA PHE A 16 8.35 7.28 -38.10
C PHE A 16 7.37 7.86 -37.08
N MET A 17 6.08 7.67 -37.34
CA MET A 17 5.11 7.69 -36.27
C MET A 17 5.60 6.67 -35.25
N ALA A 18 6.27 7.16 -34.22
CA ALA A 18 6.49 6.40 -33.01
C ALA A 18 5.11 6.18 -32.42
N ILE A 19 4.43 5.11 -32.86
CA ILE A 19 3.46 4.43 -32.02
C ILE A 19 4.25 4.14 -30.76
N GLY A 20 3.92 4.82 -29.66
CA GLY A 20 4.59 4.66 -28.39
C GLY A 20 4.70 3.17 -28.11
N GLN A 21 5.90 2.64 -28.30
CA GLN A 21 6.16 1.24 -28.11
C GLN A 21 6.05 1.07 -26.60
N ASP A 22 4.96 0.46 -26.16
CA ASP A 22 4.79 0.06 -24.77
C ASP A 22 5.80 -1.06 -24.51
N ASN A 23 7.06 -0.65 -24.33
CA ASN A 23 8.22 -1.50 -24.16
C ASN A 23 8.27 -2.11 -22.76
N ASP A 24 7.28 -1.81 -21.93
CA ASP A 24 7.18 -2.29 -20.58
C ASP A 24 6.61 -3.72 -20.56
N THR A 25 7.49 -4.69 -20.27
CA THR A 25 7.07 -6.08 -20.12
C THR A 25 6.34 -6.24 -18.80
N LYS A 26 5.13 -6.81 -18.82
CA LYS A 26 4.39 -7.05 -17.58
C LYS A 26 4.85 -8.34 -16.94
N LEU A 27 5.30 -8.29 -15.68
CA LEU A 27 5.68 -9.47 -14.91
C LEU A 27 4.70 -9.64 -13.74
N ILE A 28 3.95 -10.73 -13.73
CA ILE A 28 3.01 -11.05 -12.66
C ILE A 28 3.61 -12.23 -11.92
N LEU A 29 3.90 -12.08 -10.62
CA LEU A 29 4.17 -13.28 -9.85
C LEU A 29 2.86 -13.87 -9.35
N CYS A 30 2.65 -15.15 -9.62
CA CYS A 30 1.47 -15.88 -9.20
C CYS A 30 1.85 -17.18 -8.51
N LYS A 31 1.34 -17.37 -7.29
CA LYS A 31 1.48 -18.64 -6.57
C LYS A 31 0.61 -19.70 -7.22
N ASP A 32 1.23 -20.83 -7.61
CA ASP A 32 0.54 -22.03 -8.09
C ASP A 32 -0.40 -21.82 -9.31
N CYS A 33 -0.18 -20.77 -10.10
CA CYS A 33 -0.99 -20.51 -11.29
C CYS A 33 -0.80 -21.61 -12.36
N SER A 34 -1.89 -22.25 -12.78
CA SER A 34 -1.88 -23.10 -13.97
C SER A 34 -1.66 -22.30 -15.25
N TYR A 35 -1.33 -22.98 -16.35
CA TYR A 35 -1.27 -22.35 -17.67
C TYR A 35 -2.59 -21.65 -18.04
N SER A 36 -3.73 -22.26 -17.71
CA SER A 36 -5.05 -21.72 -18.04
C SER A 36 -5.36 -20.43 -17.29
N GLU A 37 -4.99 -20.36 -16.01
CA GLU A 37 -5.11 -19.16 -15.18
C GLU A 37 -4.14 -18.09 -15.63
N SER A 38 -2.89 -18.47 -15.92
CA SER A 38 -1.86 -17.57 -16.44
C SER A 38 -2.30 -16.91 -17.74
N LYS A 39 -2.92 -17.66 -18.66
CA LYS A 39 -3.48 -17.12 -19.90
C LYS A 39 -4.64 -16.14 -19.63
N LYS A 40 -5.52 -16.45 -18.67
CA LYS A 40 -6.60 -15.53 -18.25
C LYS A 40 -6.06 -14.26 -17.60
N LEU A 41 -4.99 -14.36 -16.81
CA LEU A 41 -4.31 -13.21 -16.22
C LEU A 41 -3.66 -12.34 -17.29
N ALA A 42 -2.92 -12.95 -18.24
CA ALA A 42 -2.32 -12.23 -19.35
C ALA A 42 -3.34 -11.42 -20.16
N LYS A 43 -4.54 -11.97 -20.38
CA LYS A 43 -5.64 -11.28 -21.08
C LYS A 43 -5.99 -9.92 -20.48
N LYS A 44 -5.88 -9.75 -19.16
CA LYS A 44 -6.21 -8.50 -18.46
C LYS A 44 -5.26 -7.36 -18.83
N TYR A 45 -4.09 -7.67 -19.39
CA TYR A 45 -3.08 -6.71 -19.80
C TYR A 45 -3.08 -6.49 -21.31
N ALA A 46 -4.25 -6.61 -21.95
CA ALA A 46 -4.42 -6.26 -23.37
C ALA A 46 -3.83 -4.86 -23.65
N PRO A 47 -3.00 -4.72 -24.70
CA PRO A 47 -2.44 -3.43 -25.06
C PRO A 47 -3.56 -2.48 -25.50
N PRO A 48 -3.46 -1.18 -25.18
CA PRO A 48 -4.45 -0.21 -25.66
C PRO A 48 -4.45 -0.18 -27.19
N SER A 49 -5.62 0.10 -27.77
CA SER A 49 -5.76 0.39 -29.18
C SER A 49 -5.86 1.89 -29.42
N GLN A 50 -5.30 2.34 -30.54
CA GLN A 50 -5.39 3.71 -31.02
C GLN A 50 -6.09 3.69 -32.37
N CYS A 51 -7.22 4.36 -32.47
CA CYS A 51 -8.02 4.43 -33.68
C CYS A 51 -7.97 5.85 -34.25
N TYR A 52 -7.75 5.94 -35.56
CA TYR A 52 -7.66 7.19 -36.29
C TYR A 52 -8.72 7.21 -37.37
N ASN A 53 -9.21 8.39 -37.72
CA ASN A 53 -10.06 8.53 -38.89
C ASN A 53 -9.19 8.42 -40.15
N SER A 54 -9.48 7.45 -41.00
CA SER A 54 -8.86 7.32 -42.33
C SER A 54 -9.29 8.45 -43.28
N ASN A 55 -10.37 9.18 -42.96
CA ASN A 55 -10.83 10.35 -43.68
C ASN A 55 -10.65 11.63 -42.84
N LEU A 56 -9.70 12.48 -43.23
CA LEU A 56 -9.32 13.70 -42.50
C LEU A 56 -10.46 14.71 -42.29
N ASN A 57 -11.52 14.66 -43.10
CA ASN A 57 -12.67 15.56 -43.03
C ASN A 57 -14.00 14.87 -42.64
N GLY A 58 -13.95 13.57 -42.30
CA GLY A 58 -15.13 12.78 -41.94
C GLY A 58 -15.38 12.71 -40.43
N SER A 59 -16.62 12.40 -40.04
CA SER A 59 -16.91 11.98 -38.67
C SER A 59 -16.37 10.55 -38.43
N LEU A 60 -15.84 10.28 -37.23
CA LEU A 60 -15.31 8.96 -36.88
C LEU A 60 -16.46 7.95 -36.83
N THR A 61 -16.49 7.02 -37.78
CA THR A 61 -17.48 5.94 -37.85
C THR A 61 -16.77 4.60 -37.97
N SER A 62 -17.43 3.49 -37.60
CA SER A 62 -16.85 2.14 -37.72
C SER A 62 -16.42 1.78 -39.16
N GLY A 63 -16.92 2.47 -40.19
CA GLY A 63 -16.51 2.26 -41.59
C GLY A 63 -15.32 3.12 -42.03
N THR A 64 -14.94 4.13 -41.25
CA THR A 64 -13.88 5.10 -41.59
C THR A 64 -12.74 5.10 -40.58
N GLN A 65 -12.85 4.36 -39.48
CA GLN A 65 -11.79 4.27 -38.48
C GLN A 65 -10.77 3.15 -38.81
N THR A 66 -9.51 3.45 -38.56
CA THR A 66 -8.38 2.54 -38.68
C THR A 66 -7.70 2.42 -37.32
N CYS A 67 -7.68 1.22 -36.75
CA CYS A 67 -7.16 0.97 -35.42
C CYS A 67 -5.84 0.21 -35.44
N HIS A 68 -4.95 0.59 -34.53
CA HIS A 68 -3.64 -0.03 -34.32
C HIS A 68 -3.41 -0.30 -32.83
N SER A 69 -2.59 -1.29 -32.53
CA SER A 69 -2.19 -1.61 -31.15
C SER A 69 -0.84 -2.31 -31.15
N SER A 70 0.06 -1.91 -30.26
CA SER A 70 1.35 -2.57 -30.07
C SER A 70 1.16 -3.90 -29.33
N SER A 71 1.95 -4.92 -29.63
CA SER A 71 1.96 -6.13 -28.80
C SER A 71 2.58 -5.85 -27.44
N ARG A 72 2.08 -6.52 -26.39
CA ARG A 72 2.66 -6.47 -25.05
C ARG A 72 3.09 -7.87 -24.61
N LYS A 73 4.30 -7.97 -24.05
CA LYS A 73 4.76 -9.22 -23.41
C LYS A 73 4.26 -9.26 -21.97
N VAL A 74 3.66 -10.37 -21.58
CA VAL A 74 3.19 -10.64 -20.21
C VAL A 74 3.79 -11.95 -19.74
N ILE A 75 4.53 -11.90 -18.65
CA ILE A 75 5.20 -13.03 -18.02
C ILE A 75 4.49 -13.31 -16.71
N ILE A 76 4.07 -14.56 -16.50
CA ILE A 76 3.55 -15.05 -15.24
C ILE A 76 4.62 -15.97 -14.69
N ALA A 77 5.15 -15.65 -13.52
CA ALA A 77 6.20 -16.41 -12.87
C ALA A 77 5.73 -16.91 -11.52
N ASP A 78 6.09 -18.15 -11.19
CA ASP A 78 5.89 -18.67 -9.84
C ASP A 78 6.78 -17.92 -8.85
N VAL A 79 6.34 -17.86 -7.60
CA VAL A 79 7.02 -17.19 -6.49
C VAL A 79 8.40 -17.80 -6.25
N ASN A 80 8.54 -19.11 -6.47
CA ASN A 80 9.82 -19.81 -6.37
C ASN A 80 10.71 -19.64 -7.61
N GLY A 81 10.21 -18.96 -8.67
CA GLY A 81 10.96 -18.74 -9.91
C GLY A 81 11.28 -20.00 -10.70
N ASN A 82 10.54 -21.10 -10.48
CA ASN A 82 10.78 -22.38 -11.14
C ASN A 82 9.84 -22.59 -12.34
N ASN A 83 8.59 -22.15 -12.20
CA ASN A 83 7.58 -22.28 -13.25
C ASN A 83 7.25 -20.91 -13.84
N HIS A 84 7.16 -20.85 -15.17
CA HIS A 84 6.89 -19.60 -15.87
C HIS A 84 6.02 -19.83 -17.09
N HIS A 85 5.09 -18.92 -17.33
CA HIS A 85 4.29 -18.84 -18.52
C HIS A 85 4.41 -17.44 -19.11
N ALA A 86 4.93 -17.35 -20.33
CA ALA A 86 5.04 -16.08 -21.03
C ALA A 86 4.06 -16.04 -22.19
N PHE A 87 3.47 -14.86 -22.41
CA PHE A 87 2.50 -14.61 -23.46
C PHE A 87 2.81 -13.32 -24.19
N THR A 88 2.60 -13.34 -25.50
CA THR A 88 2.44 -12.13 -26.31
C THR A 88 0.94 -11.84 -26.40
N VAL A 89 0.52 -10.72 -25.84
CA VAL A 89 -0.85 -10.23 -25.89
C VAL A 89 -0.90 -9.14 -26.96
N ARG A 90 -1.70 -9.36 -28.01
CA ARG A 90 -1.74 -8.46 -29.17
C ARG A 90 -3.10 -8.45 -29.82
N HIS A 91 -3.35 -7.45 -30.65
CA HIS A 91 -4.52 -7.43 -31.50
C HIS A 91 -4.19 -7.90 -32.93
N TYR A 92 -5.01 -8.77 -33.49
CA TYR A 92 -5.09 -9.06 -34.91
C TYR A 92 -5.93 -8.01 -35.65
N ASN A 93 -5.98 -8.11 -36.98
CA ASN A 93 -6.75 -7.21 -37.86
C ASN A 93 -6.32 -5.73 -37.73
N GLN A 94 -5.02 -5.50 -37.54
CA GLN A 94 -4.41 -4.17 -37.56
C GLN A 94 -4.78 -3.44 -38.84
N GLY A 95 -5.03 -2.13 -38.77
CA GLY A 95 -5.43 -1.35 -39.93
C GLY A 95 -6.95 -1.37 -40.21
N THR A 96 -7.73 -2.09 -39.41
CA THR A 96 -9.20 -2.16 -39.55
C THR A 96 -9.91 -1.49 -38.38
N ALA A 97 -11.23 -1.35 -38.49
CA ALA A 97 -12.06 -0.83 -37.42
C ALA A 97 -12.29 -1.82 -36.27
N TRP A 98 -11.97 -3.10 -36.46
CA TRP A 98 -12.31 -4.20 -35.55
C TRP A 98 -11.05 -5.01 -35.22
N LEU A 99 -10.45 -4.70 -34.07
CA LEU A 99 -9.29 -5.42 -33.57
C LEU A 99 -9.72 -6.66 -32.78
N GLU A 100 -9.08 -7.80 -33.06
CA GLU A 100 -9.34 -9.06 -32.35
C GLU A 100 -8.20 -9.39 -31.37
N LEU A 101 -8.51 -9.56 -30.09
CA LEU A 101 -7.49 -9.84 -29.07
C LEU A 101 -7.00 -11.30 -29.15
N ALA A 102 -5.69 -11.46 -29.27
CA ALA A 102 -4.99 -12.74 -29.27
C ALA A 102 -3.98 -12.84 -28.12
N ILE A 103 -3.84 -14.06 -27.60
CA ILE A 103 -2.92 -14.40 -26.52
C ILE A 103 -2.16 -15.65 -26.93
N GLU A 104 -0.87 -15.46 -27.20
CA GLU A 104 0.00 -16.47 -27.79
C GLU A 104 1.15 -16.76 -26.84
N SER A 105 1.61 -18.01 -26.80
CA SER A 105 2.76 -18.36 -25.97
C SER A 105 4.01 -17.64 -26.48
N ALA A 106 4.77 -17.06 -25.57
CA ALA A 106 6.04 -16.41 -25.83
C ALA A 106 7.20 -17.20 -25.20
N ARG A 107 8.41 -17.01 -25.72
CA ARG A 107 9.63 -17.51 -25.10
C ARG A 107 10.23 -16.45 -24.17
N LEU A 108 10.82 -16.92 -23.07
CA LEU A 108 11.64 -16.08 -22.20
C LEU A 108 13.06 -15.98 -22.76
N ASN A 109 13.65 -14.81 -22.64
CA ASN A 109 15.06 -14.55 -22.92
C ASN A 109 15.84 -14.38 -21.61
N THR A 110 17.16 -14.19 -21.70
CA THR A 110 18.05 -14.02 -20.54
C THR A 110 17.67 -12.81 -19.68
N THR A 111 17.27 -11.70 -20.29
CA THR A 111 16.80 -10.49 -19.58
C THR A 111 15.55 -10.78 -18.76
N ASP A 112 14.61 -11.57 -19.28
CA ASP A 112 13.39 -11.93 -18.58
C ASP A 112 13.67 -12.79 -17.35
N TYR A 113 14.55 -13.78 -17.48
CA TYR A 113 14.94 -14.64 -16.36
C TYR A 113 15.63 -13.86 -15.25
N GLU A 114 16.49 -12.91 -15.62
CA GLU A 114 17.13 -12.02 -14.63
C GLU A 114 16.10 -11.09 -13.97
N ALA A 115 15.10 -10.58 -14.70
CA ALA A 115 14.02 -9.78 -14.11
C ALA A 115 13.22 -10.59 -13.08
N ILE A 116 12.82 -11.82 -13.42
CA ILE A 116 12.13 -12.73 -12.49
C ILE A 116 12.97 -12.95 -11.23
N ARG A 117 14.26 -13.28 -11.41
CA ARG A 117 15.20 -13.53 -10.31
C ARG A 117 15.33 -12.33 -9.37
N ARG A 118 15.46 -11.11 -9.90
CA ARG A 118 15.59 -9.88 -9.09
C ARG A 118 14.37 -9.62 -8.22
N VAL A 119 13.19 -9.87 -8.77
CA VAL A 119 11.92 -9.71 -8.06
C VAL A 119 11.80 -10.72 -6.93
N ASN A 120 12.16 -11.98 -7.18
CA ASN A 120 12.15 -13.02 -6.14
C ASN A 120 13.15 -12.70 -5.00
N ILE A 121 14.40 -12.38 -5.32
CA ILE A 121 15.42 -12.02 -4.31
C ILE A 121 14.97 -10.85 -3.43
N THR A 122 14.36 -9.83 -4.04
CA THR A 122 13.87 -8.67 -3.30
C THR A 122 12.73 -9.07 -2.35
N ALA A 123 11.80 -9.91 -2.82
CA ALA A 123 10.71 -10.41 -1.99
C ALA A 123 11.23 -11.24 -0.81
N ASP A 124 12.15 -12.18 -1.05
CA ASP A 124 12.74 -13.03 -0.01
C ASP A 124 13.49 -12.21 1.06
N ASN A 125 14.24 -11.18 0.62
CA ASN A 125 14.96 -10.30 1.53
C ASN A 125 14.02 -9.48 2.42
N LEU A 126 12.91 -9.00 1.87
CA LEU A 126 11.89 -8.29 2.66
C LEU A 126 11.18 -9.24 3.64
N GLU A 127 10.88 -10.48 3.24
CA GLU A 127 10.28 -11.48 4.11
C GLU A 127 11.17 -11.79 5.30
N LYS A 128 12.44 -12.08 5.03
CA LYS A 128 13.44 -12.34 6.07
C LYS A 128 13.56 -11.17 7.04
N LEU A 129 13.65 -9.95 6.51
CA LEU A 129 13.72 -8.74 7.31
C LEU A 129 12.48 -8.57 8.21
N ALA A 130 11.29 -8.85 7.67
CA ALA A 130 10.04 -8.78 8.42
C ALA A 130 10.00 -9.80 9.56
N SER A 131 10.42 -11.05 9.32
CA SER A 131 10.51 -12.09 10.35
C SER A 131 11.53 -11.74 11.44
N GLU A 132 12.68 -11.18 11.06
CA GLU A 132 13.68 -10.71 12.03
C GLU A 132 13.13 -9.56 12.88
N LEU A 133 12.44 -8.61 12.25
CA LEU A 133 11.84 -7.48 12.93
C LEU A 133 10.70 -7.91 13.87
N GLU A 134 9.87 -8.85 13.45
CA GLU A 134 8.82 -9.43 14.30
C GLU A 134 9.43 -10.08 15.55
N ASN A 135 10.54 -10.82 15.40
CA ASN A 135 11.26 -11.39 16.53
C ASN A 135 11.88 -10.32 17.45
N GLU A 136 12.40 -9.23 16.89
CA GLU A 136 12.92 -8.10 17.67
C GLU A 136 11.81 -7.36 18.43
N LEU A 137 10.66 -7.10 17.78
CA LEU A 137 9.48 -6.47 18.39
C LEU A 137 8.84 -7.32 19.48
N LYS A 138 8.85 -8.65 19.30
CA LYS A 138 8.45 -9.61 20.34
C LYS A 138 9.46 -9.66 21.49
N GLY A 139 10.75 -9.51 21.20
CA GLY A 139 11.84 -9.70 22.16
C GLY A 139 12.21 -8.47 23.01
N ALA A 140 11.91 -7.25 22.55
CA ALA A 140 12.32 -6.01 23.20
C ALA A 140 11.11 -5.11 23.52
N PRO A 141 11.05 -4.52 24.73
CA PRO A 141 10.12 -3.40 24.95
C PRO A 141 10.53 -2.28 23.99
N LEU A 142 9.59 -1.68 23.24
CA LEU A 142 9.86 -0.47 22.44
C LEU A 142 10.22 0.76 23.30
N THR A 143 10.14 0.61 24.62
CA THR A 143 10.62 1.53 25.67
C THR A 143 11.93 1.04 26.33
N GLY A 144 12.47 -0.09 25.88
CA GLY A 144 13.64 -0.76 26.44
C GLY A 144 14.94 -0.11 25.99
N ARG A 145 15.78 0.21 26.98
CA ARG A 145 17.11 0.85 26.99
C ARG A 145 18.14 0.51 25.87
N GLY A 146 17.82 -0.34 24.89
CA GLY A 146 18.62 -0.54 23.66
C GLY A 146 18.30 0.46 22.55
N PHE A 147 17.15 1.14 22.61
CA PHE A 147 16.77 2.25 21.74
C PHE A 147 16.96 3.56 22.51
N VAL A 148 18.14 4.19 22.42
CA VAL A 148 18.42 5.44 23.13
C VAL A 148 17.64 6.58 22.48
N ILE A 149 16.50 6.89 23.07
CA ILE A 149 15.75 8.12 22.85
C ILE A 149 16.19 9.08 23.97
N HIS A 150 16.70 10.26 23.61
CA HIS A 150 16.60 11.39 24.51
C HIS A 150 15.12 11.75 24.59
N SER A 151 14.40 11.13 25.53
CA SER A 151 13.08 11.59 25.88
C SER A 151 13.27 12.97 26.51
N SER A 152 12.67 13.98 25.90
CA SER A 152 12.24 15.14 26.67
C SER A 152 11.43 14.59 27.85
N GLN A 153 11.92 14.83 29.06
CA GLN A 153 11.26 14.48 30.31
C GLN A 153 9.78 14.84 30.22
N HIS A 154 8.91 13.83 30.22
CA HIS A 154 7.65 13.97 30.94
C HIS A 154 7.92 13.40 32.32
N GLN A 155 8.03 14.31 33.28
CA GLN A 155 8.12 14.00 34.70
C GLN A 155 6.99 13.05 35.08
N GLY A 156 7.33 12.05 35.89
CA GLY A 156 6.45 10.95 36.26
C GLY A 156 5.15 11.42 36.91
N PHE A 157 4.08 10.69 36.61
CA PHE A 157 2.94 10.64 37.51
C PHE A 157 3.03 9.36 38.32
N SER A 158 3.15 9.56 39.63
CA SER A 158 3.17 8.55 40.67
C SER A 158 1.88 7.73 40.64
N SER A 159 2.02 6.43 40.87
CA SER A 159 0.99 5.57 41.42
C SER A 159 0.45 6.16 42.72
N ASP A 160 -0.82 6.55 42.74
CA ASP A 160 -1.71 6.49 43.91
C ASP A 160 -3.11 7.00 43.54
N SER A 161 -4.04 6.07 43.28
CA SER A 161 -5.47 6.11 43.63
C SER A 161 -6.24 5.14 42.73
N GLN A 162 -6.84 4.14 43.36
CA GLN A 162 -7.95 3.39 42.78
C GLN A 162 -9.07 4.38 42.46
N ASN A 163 -9.22 4.76 41.20
CA ASN A 163 -10.39 5.46 40.69
C ASN A 163 -10.87 4.70 39.46
N ALA A 164 -12.18 4.42 39.43
CA ALA A 164 -12.91 3.76 38.35
C ALA A 164 -12.99 4.62 37.07
N GLY A 165 -11.88 5.23 36.65
CA GLY A 165 -11.83 6.21 35.57
C GLY A 165 -10.54 6.25 34.77
N SER A 166 -9.49 5.47 35.06
CA SER A 166 -8.27 5.42 34.23
C SER A 166 -8.32 4.24 33.25
N CYS A 167 -8.12 4.52 31.97
CA CYS A 167 -8.03 3.48 30.96
C CYS A 167 -6.76 2.64 31.13
N PRO A 168 -6.82 1.32 30.91
CA PRO A 168 -5.63 0.48 30.92
C PRO A 168 -4.56 0.98 29.95
N ALA A 169 -3.30 0.89 30.35
CA ALA A 169 -2.16 1.41 29.58
C ALA A 169 -2.01 0.73 28.19
N TYR A 170 -2.38 -0.55 28.07
CA TYR A 170 -2.30 -1.26 26.78
C TYR A 170 -3.20 -0.64 25.70
N ILE A 171 -4.31 0.00 26.10
CA ILE A 171 -5.20 0.71 25.17
C ILE A 171 -4.48 1.96 24.67
N SER A 172 -3.97 2.81 25.56
CA SER A 172 -3.25 4.02 25.15
C SER A 172 -2.00 3.66 24.33
N ASP A 173 -1.25 2.63 24.70
CA ASP A 173 -0.06 2.20 23.95
C ASP A 173 -0.39 1.77 22.52
N ALA A 174 -1.52 1.09 22.30
CA ALA A 174 -1.97 0.70 20.97
C ALA A 174 -2.34 1.93 20.12
N PHE A 175 -3.01 2.91 20.72
CA PHE A 175 -3.34 4.16 20.05
C PHE A 175 -2.11 5.02 19.76
N ASP A 176 -1.18 5.12 20.70
CA ASP A 176 0.10 5.80 20.52
C ASP A 176 0.88 5.15 19.37
N ALA A 177 0.98 3.82 19.34
CA ALA A 177 1.65 3.09 18.27
C ALA A 177 1.08 3.39 16.87
N VAL A 178 -0.22 3.65 16.78
CA VAL A 178 -0.90 3.97 15.51
C VAL A 178 -0.77 5.45 15.14
N TYR A 179 -1.00 6.36 16.09
CA TYR A 179 -1.25 7.78 15.80
C TYR A 179 -0.11 8.73 16.16
N ASP A 180 0.82 8.33 17.03
CA ASP A 180 1.90 9.22 17.48
C ASP A 180 2.99 9.45 16.43
N GLY A 181 3.07 8.57 15.44
CA GLY A 181 4.08 8.54 14.38
C GLY A 181 5.51 8.20 14.85
N LYS A 182 5.80 8.27 16.16
CA LYS A 182 7.11 7.97 16.74
C LYS A 182 7.41 6.49 16.65
N THR A 183 6.42 5.63 16.84
CA THR A 183 6.64 4.17 16.78
C THR A 183 7.02 3.73 15.37
N ALA A 184 6.28 4.17 14.35
CA ALA A 184 6.60 3.92 12.94
C ALA A 184 7.97 4.50 12.56
N THR A 185 8.27 5.74 12.99
CA THR A 185 9.58 6.38 12.72
C THR A 185 10.73 5.58 13.31
N ARG A 186 10.64 5.16 14.57
CA ARG A 186 11.69 4.36 15.23
C ARG A 186 11.86 3.01 14.55
N LEU A 187 10.76 2.38 14.15
CA LEU A 187 10.79 1.11 13.44
C LEU A 187 11.51 1.26 12.10
N SER A 188 11.19 2.31 11.34
CA SER A 188 11.88 2.66 10.10
C SER A 188 13.38 2.92 10.34
N GLU A 189 13.76 3.68 11.36
CA GLU A 189 15.17 3.93 11.70
C GLU A 189 15.92 2.64 12.05
N ALA A 190 15.32 1.76 12.84
CA ALA A 190 15.91 0.48 13.24
C ALA A 190 16.19 -0.40 12.02
N VAL A 191 15.18 -0.56 11.17
CA VAL A 191 15.23 -1.38 9.96
C VAL A 191 16.29 -0.85 8.99
N ASN A 192 16.25 0.45 8.70
CA ASN A 192 17.20 1.06 7.78
C ASN A 192 18.64 1.03 8.32
N LYS A 193 18.83 1.18 9.63
CA LYS A 193 20.14 1.02 10.27
C LYS A 193 20.66 -0.41 10.17
N LYS A 194 19.80 -1.42 10.32
CA LYS A 194 20.17 -2.84 10.16
C LYS A 194 20.61 -3.13 8.73
N ILE A 195 19.81 -2.73 7.74
CA ILE A 195 20.15 -2.87 6.31
C ILE A 195 21.47 -2.18 5.97
N ASN A 196 21.67 -0.95 6.45
CA ASN A 196 22.90 -0.19 6.21
C ASN A 196 24.15 -0.85 6.84
N ARG A 197 23.99 -1.53 7.98
CA ARG A 197 25.11 -2.21 8.66
C ARG A 197 25.46 -3.54 8.00
N GLU A 198 24.46 -4.31 7.60
CA GLU A 198 24.64 -5.68 7.08
C GLU A 198 24.91 -5.71 5.58
N SER A 199 24.32 -4.79 4.83
CA SER A 199 24.52 -4.65 3.40
C SER A 199 25.21 -3.31 3.14
N LYS A 200 26.53 -3.34 2.91
CA LYS A 200 27.35 -2.16 2.56
C LYS A 200 26.81 -1.32 1.37
N ALA A 201 25.74 -1.78 0.70
CA ALA A 201 24.89 -1.00 -0.21
C ALA A 201 23.42 -1.49 -0.13
N PRO A 202 22.50 -0.76 0.50
CA PRO A 202 21.07 -1.11 0.61
C PRO A 202 20.40 -1.37 -0.75
N THR A 203 20.76 -0.58 -1.76
CA THR A 203 20.31 -0.73 -3.15
C THR A 203 20.80 -2.02 -3.82
N LYS A 204 21.78 -2.73 -3.24
CA LYS A 204 22.17 -4.07 -3.69
C LYS A 204 21.40 -5.17 -2.96
N ALA A 205 20.84 -4.89 -1.78
CA ALA A 205 19.97 -5.83 -1.08
C ALA A 205 18.61 -5.94 -1.77
N PHE A 206 18.12 -4.83 -2.35
CA PHE A 206 16.86 -4.80 -3.09
C PHE A 206 17.14 -4.52 -4.56
N MET A 207 16.84 -5.49 -5.42
CA MET A 207 17.16 -5.43 -6.86
C MET A 207 16.02 -4.84 -7.70
N VAL A 208 14.92 -4.47 -7.03
CA VAL A 208 13.69 -3.92 -7.60
C VAL A 208 13.66 -2.41 -7.36
N LYS A 209 13.25 -1.67 -8.39
CA LYS A 209 13.13 -0.22 -8.43
C LYS A 209 11.89 0.32 -7.73
N SER A 210 10.92 -0.46 -7.33
CA SER A 210 9.86 -0.02 -6.41
C SER A 210 9.10 -1.25 -6.01
N MET A 211 8.71 -1.34 -4.73
CA MET A 211 7.95 -2.50 -4.27
C MET A 211 6.96 -2.09 -3.19
N ASN A 212 5.68 -2.35 -3.46
CA ASN A 212 4.60 -2.22 -2.50
C ASN A 212 3.61 -3.40 -2.62
N GLY A 213 2.52 -3.35 -1.84
CA GLY A 213 1.48 -4.36 -1.88
C GLY A 213 0.79 -4.51 -3.23
N ASP A 214 0.72 -3.43 -4.01
CA ASP A 214 -0.01 -3.37 -5.29
C ASP A 214 0.84 -3.81 -6.48
N GLY A 215 2.16 -3.63 -6.40
CA GLY A 215 3.05 -3.99 -7.49
C GLY A 215 4.52 -3.67 -7.29
N PHE A 216 5.25 -3.80 -8.40
CA PHE A 216 6.69 -3.55 -8.44
C PHE A 216 7.16 -3.05 -9.80
N SER A 217 8.37 -2.51 -9.82
CA SER A 217 9.09 -2.20 -11.07
C SER A 217 10.56 -2.62 -11.00
N VAL A 218 11.13 -3.12 -12.10
CA VAL A 218 12.55 -3.47 -12.20
C VAL A 218 13.05 -3.15 -13.60
N GLU A 219 14.31 -2.71 -13.71
CA GLU A 219 14.97 -2.55 -15.01
C GLU A 219 16.14 -3.54 -15.11
N VAL A 220 16.19 -4.24 -16.24
CA VAL A 220 17.28 -5.16 -16.57
C VAL A 220 17.76 -4.84 -17.97
N SER A 221 19.04 -4.47 -18.08
CA SER A 221 19.70 -4.21 -19.38
C SER A 221 18.94 -3.23 -20.28
N GLY A 222 18.37 -2.17 -19.70
CA GLY A 222 17.59 -1.15 -20.44
C GLY A 222 16.15 -1.53 -20.75
N VAL A 223 15.68 -2.72 -20.35
CA VAL A 223 14.28 -3.16 -20.48
C VAL A 223 13.57 -2.93 -19.15
N SER A 224 12.46 -2.20 -19.19
CA SER A 224 11.59 -2.02 -18.03
C SER A 224 10.63 -3.20 -17.89
N TYR A 225 10.49 -3.65 -16.66
CA TYR A 225 9.47 -4.58 -16.24
C TYR A 225 8.67 -3.89 -15.13
N SER A 226 7.36 -3.96 -15.22
CA SER A 226 6.49 -3.63 -14.09
C SER A 226 5.47 -4.71 -13.91
N GLY A 227 4.88 -4.78 -12.73
CA GLY A 227 3.77 -5.68 -12.56
C GLY A 227 3.26 -5.77 -11.16
N SER A 228 2.60 -6.89 -10.92
CA SER A 228 1.74 -7.09 -9.78
C SER A 228 1.87 -8.50 -9.25
N TRP A 229 1.13 -8.74 -8.19
CA TRP A 229 1.24 -9.96 -7.43
C TRP A 229 -0.14 -10.61 -7.36
N LYS A 230 -0.21 -11.92 -7.58
CA LYS A 230 -1.45 -12.69 -7.52
C LYS A 230 -1.29 -13.83 -6.53
N ASP A 231 -2.12 -13.81 -5.48
CA ASP A 231 -2.16 -14.85 -4.44
C ASP A 231 -0.80 -15.03 -3.73
N VAL A 232 0.00 -13.96 -3.70
CA VAL A 232 1.24 -13.87 -2.93
C VAL A 232 1.10 -12.75 -1.91
N VAL A 233 1.59 -12.98 -0.69
CA VAL A 233 1.64 -11.97 0.37
C VAL A 233 2.82 -11.03 0.10
N ARG A 234 2.58 -9.71 0.12
CA ARG A 234 3.54 -8.70 -0.39
C ARG A 234 3.68 -7.45 0.45
N VAL A 235 2.69 -7.20 1.30
CA VAL A 235 2.89 -6.34 2.45
C VAL A 235 3.40 -7.27 3.52
N PHE A 236 4.69 -7.13 3.82
CA PHE A 236 5.26 -7.85 4.93
C PHE A 236 4.83 -7.14 6.20
N ASN A 237 4.02 -7.85 6.96
CA ASN A 237 3.40 -7.34 8.15
C ASN A 237 4.24 -7.76 9.34
N THR A 238 4.56 -6.80 10.19
CA THR A 238 5.13 -7.09 11.51
C THR A 238 4.14 -6.61 12.56
N GLU A 239 3.96 -7.42 13.60
CA GLU A 239 2.95 -7.21 14.63
C GLU A 239 3.62 -6.89 15.97
N ILE A 240 3.05 -5.93 16.70
CA ILE A 240 3.38 -5.77 18.12
C ILE A 240 2.62 -6.86 18.90
N ASP A 241 3.37 -7.79 19.48
CA ASP A 241 2.82 -8.78 20.42
C ASP A 241 2.48 -8.11 21.75
N TRP A 242 1.19 -7.85 21.95
CA TRP A 242 0.67 -7.20 23.14
C TRP A 242 0.56 -8.15 24.34
N GLU A 243 0.40 -9.46 24.12
CA GLU A 243 0.38 -10.47 25.19
C GLU A 243 1.70 -10.47 25.94
N ARG A 244 2.81 -10.41 25.19
CA ARG A 244 4.15 -10.39 25.77
C ARG A 244 4.51 -9.04 26.39
N ARG A 245 3.90 -7.94 25.92
CA ARG A 245 4.19 -6.59 26.41
C ARG A 245 3.39 -6.22 27.65
N ASN A 246 2.13 -6.62 27.69
CA ASN A 246 1.20 -6.34 28.77
C ASN A 246 0.74 -7.67 29.36
N PRO A 247 1.59 -8.35 30.14
CA PRO A 247 1.23 -9.63 30.75
C PRO A 247 0.02 -9.52 31.69
N ASP A 248 -0.28 -8.30 32.14
CA ASP A 248 -1.44 -7.99 32.99
C ASP A 248 -2.72 -7.67 32.18
N ALA A 249 -2.65 -7.63 30.84
CA ALA A 249 -3.84 -7.45 30.00
C ALA A 249 -4.71 -8.72 30.05
N PRO A 250 -6.04 -8.60 30.22
CA PRO A 250 -6.93 -9.75 30.15
C PRO A 250 -6.81 -10.43 28.78
N ALA A 251 -6.63 -11.75 28.76
CA ALA A 251 -6.54 -12.51 27.50
C ALA A 251 -7.77 -12.34 26.58
N SER A 252 -8.92 -11.95 27.14
CA SER A 252 -10.12 -11.60 26.38
C SER A 252 -9.98 -10.33 25.55
N ASP A 253 -9.14 -9.39 25.99
CA ASP A 253 -9.06 -8.03 25.43
C ASP A 253 -7.94 -7.92 24.39
N ILE A 254 -6.95 -8.81 24.44
CA ILE A 254 -5.77 -8.77 23.56
C ILE A 254 -6.14 -8.85 22.06
N PRO A 255 -7.10 -9.70 21.63
CA PRO A 255 -7.54 -9.70 20.23
C PRO A 255 -8.13 -8.36 19.75
N ASP A 256 -8.63 -7.54 20.68
CA ASP A 256 -9.27 -6.26 20.38
C ASP A 256 -8.27 -5.11 20.20
N TYR A 257 -6.99 -5.32 20.53
CA TYR A 257 -5.93 -4.34 20.39
C TYR A 257 -4.72 -4.98 19.72
N LYS A 258 -4.59 -4.78 18.41
CA LYS A 258 -3.54 -5.35 17.57
C LYS A 258 -3.00 -4.30 16.62
N VAL A 259 -1.68 -4.07 16.62
CA VAL A 259 -1.05 -3.05 15.75
C VAL A 259 -0.09 -3.73 14.80
N VAL A 260 -0.34 -3.54 13.50
CA VAL A 260 0.39 -4.19 12.43
C VAL A 260 1.02 -3.12 11.54
N TYR A 261 2.33 -3.20 11.30
CA TYR A 261 3.05 -2.34 10.36
C TYR A 261 3.37 -3.09 9.07
N GLY A 262 3.18 -2.43 7.94
CA GLY A 262 3.64 -2.86 6.62
C GLY A 262 5.03 -2.29 6.31
N LEU A 263 5.85 -3.10 5.64
CA LEU A 263 7.18 -2.73 5.16
C LEU A 263 7.20 -2.63 3.64
N THR A 264 7.72 -1.53 3.08
CA THR A 264 7.83 -1.30 1.62
C THR A 264 9.19 -0.71 1.26
N TRP A 265 9.70 -1.03 0.06
CA TRP A 265 10.96 -0.46 -0.43
C TRP A 265 10.71 0.78 -1.27
N ASN A 266 11.25 1.92 -0.81
CA ASN A 266 11.25 3.17 -1.53
C ASN A 266 12.57 3.35 -2.29
N ASP A 267 12.51 3.36 -3.61
CA ASP A 267 13.67 3.47 -4.48
C ASP A 267 14.22 4.88 -4.62
N ARG A 268 13.35 5.89 -4.58
CA ARG A 268 13.72 7.29 -4.67
C ARG A 268 14.69 7.66 -3.56
N TRP A 269 14.48 7.10 -2.37
CA TRP A 269 15.29 7.36 -1.19
C TRP A 269 16.24 6.20 -0.84
N GLY A 270 16.02 5.02 -1.42
CA GLY A 270 16.82 3.82 -1.15
C GLY A 270 16.67 3.32 0.29
N VAL A 271 15.45 3.38 0.83
CA VAL A 271 15.12 3.05 2.23
C VAL A 271 13.87 2.20 2.31
N ILE A 272 13.70 1.52 3.45
CA ILE A 272 12.45 0.87 3.82
C ILE A 272 11.53 1.89 4.48
N GLU A 273 10.34 2.04 3.91
CA GLU A 273 9.22 2.74 4.51
C GLU A 273 8.42 1.78 5.40
N VAL A 274 7.90 2.32 6.49
CA VAL A 274 7.18 1.58 7.52
C VAL A 274 5.92 2.35 7.85
N ASP A 275 4.76 1.76 7.57
CA ASP A 275 3.46 2.38 7.76
C ASP A 275 2.52 1.44 8.50
N VAL A 276 1.56 1.99 9.25
CA VAL A 276 0.51 1.19 9.89
C VAL A 276 -0.35 0.54 8.80
N ASN A 277 -0.57 -0.77 8.88
CA ASN A 277 -1.50 -1.47 8.02
C ASN A 277 -2.93 -1.31 8.57
N PRO A 278 -3.80 -0.51 7.92
CA PRO A 278 -5.11 -0.20 8.47
C PRO A 278 -6.08 -1.39 8.42
N PHE A 279 -5.86 -2.38 7.55
CA PHE A 279 -6.76 -3.53 7.41
C PHE A 279 -6.49 -4.62 8.44
N LEU A 280 -5.24 -4.74 8.91
CA LEU A 280 -4.84 -5.75 9.88
C LEU A 280 -4.69 -5.21 11.30
N THR A 281 -4.58 -3.89 11.46
CA THR A 281 -4.61 -3.23 12.77
C THR A 281 -6.03 -3.19 13.31
N VAL A 282 -6.20 -3.53 14.59
CA VAL A 282 -7.47 -3.57 15.33
C VAL A 282 -7.33 -2.68 16.57
N LEU A 283 -8.28 -1.78 16.79
CA LEU A 283 -8.39 -0.97 18.01
C LEU A 283 -9.82 -1.13 18.54
N GLY A 284 -9.98 -1.54 19.80
CA GLY A 284 -11.29 -1.74 20.40
C GLY A 284 -12.17 -2.75 19.66
N GLY A 285 -11.57 -3.80 19.09
CA GLY A 285 -12.29 -4.86 18.36
C GLY A 285 -12.69 -4.50 16.93
N VAL A 286 -12.36 -3.30 16.45
CA VAL A 286 -12.66 -2.85 15.07
C VAL A 286 -11.38 -2.62 14.31
N SER A 287 -11.30 -3.13 13.07
CA SER A 287 -10.15 -2.85 12.20
C SER A 287 -10.01 -1.35 11.95
N LEU A 288 -8.79 -0.83 11.87
CA LEU A 288 -8.53 0.59 11.65
C LEU A 288 -9.19 1.11 10.36
N SER A 289 -9.22 0.28 9.30
CA SER A 289 -9.91 0.56 8.04
C SER A 289 -11.43 0.72 8.17
N GLY A 290 -12.02 0.14 9.23
CA GLY A 290 -13.43 0.29 9.56
C GLY A 290 -13.79 1.69 10.04
N TYR A 291 -12.86 2.36 10.73
CA TYR A 291 -12.99 3.75 11.16
C TYR A 291 -12.81 4.77 10.02
N GLY A 292 -12.38 4.35 8.82
CA GLY A 292 -12.10 5.25 7.70
C GLY A 292 -13.21 5.35 6.63
N LYS A 293 -14.34 4.65 6.81
CA LYS A 293 -15.39 4.56 5.78
C LYS A 293 -16.50 5.61 5.88
N ALA A 294 -16.31 6.70 6.63
CA ALA A 294 -17.37 7.66 6.97
C ALA A 294 -18.64 6.95 7.51
N GLY A 295 -18.45 5.78 8.13
CA GLY A 295 -19.51 4.93 8.64
C GLY A 295 -19.91 5.35 10.05
N LYS A 296 -21.14 4.99 10.42
CA LYS A 296 -21.65 5.16 11.79
C LYS A 296 -21.31 3.94 12.62
N ILE A 297 -20.52 4.12 13.68
CA ILE A 297 -20.18 3.11 14.68
C ILE A 297 -21.15 3.27 15.84
N GLN A 298 -21.91 2.22 16.15
CA GLN A 298 -23.06 2.30 17.06
C GLN A 298 -22.67 2.78 18.46
N SER A 299 -21.54 2.33 18.98
CA SER A 299 -20.96 2.85 20.23
C SER A 299 -19.47 2.53 20.27
N LEU A 300 -18.71 3.35 20.99
CA LEU A 300 -17.32 3.06 21.36
C LEU A 300 -17.25 2.71 22.84
N ALA A 301 -16.33 1.81 23.19
CA ALA A 301 -15.97 1.65 24.60
C ALA A 301 -15.41 2.99 25.13
N PRO A 302 -15.72 3.41 26.37
CA PRO A 302 -15.33 4.72 26.88
C PRO A 302 -13.82 5.02 26.78
N CYS A 303 -12.99 3.99 26.91
CA CYS A 303 -11.54 4.13 26.78
C CYS A 303 -11.08 4.30 25.33
N VAL A 304 -11.70 3.59 24.39
CA VAL A 304 -11.45 3.73 22.95
C VAL A 304 -11.85 5.13 22.50
N GLU A 305 -13.02 5.62 22.93
CA GLU A 305 -13.48 6.99 22.66
C GLU A 305 -12.48 8.03 23.18
N ARG A 306 -12.04 7.89 24.43
CA ARG A 306 -11.08 8.81 25.05
C ARG A 306 -9.75 8.86 24.31
N GLU A 307 -9.26 7.72 23.82
CA GLU A 307 -8.02 7.72 23.03
C GLU A 307 -8.23 8.37 21.65
N PHE A 308 -9.37 8.13 20.98
CA PHE A 308 -9.68 8.85 19.74
C PHE A 308 -9.76 10.36 19.93
N ASP A 309 -10.31 10.84 21.05
CA ASP A 309 -10.38 12.26 21.39
C ASP A 309 -9.01 12.94 21.51
N LYS A 310 -7.96 12.18 21.86
CA LYS A 310 -6.59 12.72 21.91
C LYS A 310 -6.00 12.96 20.52
N TYR A 311 -6.36 12.10 19.56
CA TYR A 311 -5.68 12.03 18.26
C TYR A 311 -6.46 12.61 17.10
N LEU A 312 -7.79 12.61 17.19
CA LEU A 312 -8.70 13.07 16.14
C LEU A 312 -9.46 14.30 16.60
N ARG A 313 -9.69 15.23 15.66
CA ARG A 313 -10.62 16.34 15.92
C ARG A 313 -12.02 15.76 15.95
N ASN A 314 -12.84 16.19 16.91
CA ASN A 314 -14.22 15.73 17.01
C ASN A 314 -15.20 16.90 17.12
N LYS A 315 -16.45 16.62 16.76
CA LYS A 315 -17.60 17.53 16.91
C LYS A 315 -18.81 16.72 17.32
N VAL A 316 -19.53 17.19 18.34
CA VAL A 316 -20.82 16.60 18.73
C VAL A 316 -21.95 17.39 18.06
N THR A 317 -22.91 16.67 17.48
CA THR A 317 -24.13 17.22 16.87
C THR A 317 -25.34 16.44 17.37
N GLN A 318 -26.45 17.13 17.61
CA GLN A 318 -27.71 16.44 17.94
C GLN A 318 -28.15 15.57 16.76
N SER A 319 -28.58 14.35 17.08
CA SER A 319 -29.26 13.48 16.12
C SER A 319 -30.56 14.15 15.69
N ASN A 320 -30.79 14.33 14.39
CA ASN A 320 -32.05 14.86 13.84
C ASN A 320 -33.21 13.85 13.93
N ASN A 321 -33.34 13.12 15.05
CA ASN A 321 -34.56 12.41 15.36
C ASN A 321 -35.55 13.42 15.96
N THR A 322 -36.36 14.00 15.08
CA THR A 322 -37.57 14.72 15.47
C THR A 322 -38.56 13.77 16.14
N SER A 323 -38.41 13.54 17.44
CA SER A 323 -39.49 13.10 18.30
C SER A 323 -39.93 14.27 19.16
N SER A 324 -40.99 14.92 18.68
CA SER A 324 -41.79 15.87 19.43
C SER A 324 -42.31 15.21 20.72
N GLY A 325 -41.86 15.69 21.87
CA GLY A 325 -42.55 15.54 23.15
C GLY A 325 -41.82 14.71 24.19
N GLY A 326 -41.46 15.36 25.30
CA GLY A 326 -41.07 14.70 26.56
C GLY A 326 -39.87 15.35 27.23
N ASP A 327 -40.13 16.12 28.28
CA ASP A 327 -39.12 16.71 29.16
C ASP A 327 -38.22 15.63 29.77
N GLY A 328 -36.97 15.55 29.32
CA GLY A 328 -35.97 14.63 29.83
C GLY A 328 -34.69 14.73 29.00
N TRP A 329 -33.76 15.59 29.41
CA TRP A 329 -32.49 15.81 28.70
C TRP A 329 -31.49 14.64 28.83
N ASP A 330 -31.77 13.67 29.70
CA ASP A 330 -30.81 12.62 30.07
C ASP A 330 -30.72 11.44 29.09
N ASN A 331 -31.62 11.35 28.09
CA ASN A 331 -31.70 10.21 27.16
C ASN A 331 -31.59 10.59 25.68
N GLN A 332 -31.12 11.80 25.35
CA GLN A 332 -30.93 12.18 23.95
C GLN A 332 -29.64 11.56 23.39
N GLU A 333 -29.75 10.91 22.23
CA GLU A 333 -28.61 10.41 21.47
C GLU A 333 -28.04 11.52 20.59
N CYS A 334 -26.74 11.77 20.74
CA CYS A 334 -25.98 12.69 19.91
C CYS A 334 -25.04 11.91 18.99
N GLU A 335 -24.71 12.51 17.85
CA GLU A 335 -23.67 12.00 16.96
C GLU A 335 -22.36 12.74 17.23
N LYS A 336 -21.29 12.00 17.50
CA LYS A 336 -19.93 12.52 17.61
C LYS A 336 -19.17 12.16 16.34
N LEU A 337 -18.83 13.18 15.57
CA LEU A 337 -18.14 13.09 14.29
C LEU A 337 -16.65 13.27 14.51
N TYR A 338 -15.84 12.32 14.05
CA TYR A 338 -14.38 12.36 14.11
C TYR A 338 -13.80 12.72 12.75
N TYR A 339 -12.80 13.59 12.74
CA TYR A 339 -12.16 14.12 11.54
C TYR A 339 -10.66 13.88 11.55
N TRP A 340 -10.13 13.53 10.38
CA TRP A 340 -8.69 13.47 10.12
C TRP A 340 -8.04 14.87 10.14
N LYS A 341 -6.71 14.91 10.14
CA LYS A 341 -5.93 16.17 10.17
C LYS A 341 -6.16 17.04 8.93
N ASP A 342 -6.49 16.44 7.79
CA ASP A 342 -6.85 17.13 6.54
C ASP A 342 -8.29 17.70 6.55
N GLY A 343 -9.09 17.38 7.57
CA GLY A 343 -10.48 17.82 7.70
C GLY A 343 -11.51 16.85 7.11
N THR A 344 -11.07 15.73 6.54
CA THR A 344 -11.96 14.67 6.03
C THR A 344 -12.64 13.96 7.20
N LEU A 345 -13.95 13.70 7.09
CA LEU A 345 -14.69 12.90 8.08
C LEU A 345 -14.13 11.47 8.11
N ALA A 346 -13.67 11.03 9.28
CA ALA A 346 -13.19 9.68 9.51
C ALA A 346 -14.38 8.73 9.72
N PHE A 347 -15.10 8.92 10.82
CA PHE A 347 -16.28 8.16 11.20
C PHE A 347 -17.17 8.95 12.16
N THR A 348 -18.39 8.45 12.37
CA THR A 348 -19.34 8.99 13.34
C THR A 348 -19.63 7.93 14.38
N THR A 349 -19.82 8.32 15.64
CA THR A 349 -20.32 7.41 16.69
C THR A 349 -21.50 8.03 17.45
N VAL A 350 -22.32 7.19 18.08
CA VAL A 350 -23.43 7.65 18.92
C VAL A 350 -22.92 7.78 20.36
N VAL A 351 -23.17 8.94 20.95
CA VAL A 351 -22.82 9.25 22.34
C VAL A 351 -24.05 9.81 23.05
N PRO A 352 -24.14 9.69 24.39
CA PRO A 352 -25.12 10.45 25.16
C PRO A 352 -24.91 11.95 24.91
N CYS A 353 -25.99 12.70 24.69
CA CYS A 353 -25.90 14.16 24.63
C CYS A 353 -25.48 14.69 26.01
N GLN A 354 -24.23 15.10 26.15
CA GLN A 354 -23.80 15.82 27.35
C GLN A 354 -24.43 17.21 27.36
N ALA A 355 -25.13 17.55 28.45
CA ALA A 355 -25.47 18.93 28.75
C ALA A 355 -24.15 19.69 28.96
N ASN A 356 -23.81 20.60 28.05
CA ASN A 356 -22.66 21.48 28.21
C ASN A 356 -22.76 22.17 29.59
N ASN A 357 -21.74 22.01 30.44
CA ASN A 357 -21.46 22.94 31.54
C ASN A 357 -20.54 24.03 31.03
#